data_AF-A0A1I1GNI1-F1
#
_entry.id   AF-A0A1I1GNI1-F1
#
_cell.length_a   1.000
_cell.length_b   1.000
_cell.length_c   1.000
_cell.angle_alpha   90.00
_cell.angle_beta   90.00
_cell.angle_gamma   90.00
#
_symmetry.space_group_name_H-M   'P 1'
#
loop_
_entity.id
_entity.type
_entity.pdbx_description
1 polymer ?
#
loop_
_entity_poly.entity_id
_entity_poly.type
_entity_poly.pdbx_seq_one_letter_code
_entity_poly.pdbx_strand_id
1 'polypeptide(L)'
;DNPFDRVELRFDNTVTALTSLRVYEVSRLPRVALIEDSALLTDTLTACGSVDLLGAIANYQPDYYEYRFYTSPSGGTALGTSVVTTGGTYYIEAVDKVTGCISPRVQVEAIVTPPPPKLNLTVSDIAN
;
A
#
# COMPACT_ATOMS: atom_id res chain seq x y z
N ASP A 1 35.04 -0.30 -12.20
CA ASP A 1 33.99 -0.77 -13.11
C ASP A 1 32.71 -0.04 -12.72
N ASN A 2 32.22 0.84 -13.58
CA ASN A 2 31.06 1.68 -13.33
C ASN A 2 30.28 1.72 -14.66
N PRO A 3 29.10 1.11 -14.76
CA PRO A 3 28.35 1.08 -16.00
C PRO A 3 27.59 2.40 -16.13
N PHE A 4 28.21 3.40 -16.76
CA PHE A 4 27.44 4.57 -17.20
C PHE A 4 26.79 4.23 -18.53
N ASP A 5 25.47 4.12 -18.52
CA ASP A 5 24.64 3.94 -19.70
C ASP A 5 24.66 5.25 -20.51
N ARG A 6 25.34 5.23 -21.65
CA ARG A 6 25.60 6.44 -22.46
C ARG A 6 24.71 6.41 -23.69
N VAL A 7 23.79 7.35 -23.77
CA VAL A 7 22.99 7.57 -24.98
C VAL A 7 23.70 8.58 -25.87
N GLU A 8 24.32 8.11 -26.96
CA GLU A 8 24.97 8.95 -27.98
C GLU A 8 24.01 9.13 -29.16
N LEU A 9 23.63 10.38 -29.45
CA LEU A 9 22.82 10.72 -30.62
C LEU A 9 23.72 11.38 -31.66
N ARG A 10 24.03 10.64 -32.73
CA ARG A 10 24.81 11.13 -33.86
C ARG A 10 23.87 11.66 -34.93
N PHE A 11 24.06 12.90 -35.34
CA PHE A 11 23.38 13.48 -36.50
C PHE A 11 24.41 13.72 -37.58
N ASP A 12 24.37 12.91 -38.65
CA ASP A 12 25.29 13.03 -39.78
C ASP A 12 24.90 14.21 -40.69
N ASN A 13 25.93 14.94 -41.14
CA ASN A 13 25.94 16.29 -41.74
C ASN A 13 25.00 16.56 -42.92
N THR A 14 23.69 16.60 -42.68
CA THR A 14 22.70 17.15 -43.62
C THR A 14 21.75 18.05 -42.85
N VAL A 15 21.93 19.36 -42.98
CA VAL A 15 21.12 20.38 -42.31
C VAL A 15 19.73 20.43 -42.97
N THR A 16 18.82 19.56 -42.53
CA THR A 16 17.38 19.74 -42.69
C THR A 16 16.78 20.09 -41.34
N ALA A 17 16.02 21.18 -41.30
CA ALA A 17 15.48 21.85 -40.12
C ALA A 17 15.00 20.89 -39.00
N LEU A 18 15.71 20.88 -37.87
CA LEU A 18 15.24 20.29 -36.63
C LEU A 18 14.43 21.33 -35.87
N THR A 19 13.14 21.47 -36.16
CA THR A 19 12.31 22.50 -35.50
C THR A 19 11.87 22.14 -34.09
N SER A 20 12.01 20.89 -33.65
CA SER A 20 12.05 20.50 -32.23
C SER A 20 12.18 18.99 -32.09
N LEU A 21 13.29 18.48 -31.58
CA LEU A 21 13.31 17.16 -30.98
C LEU A 21 12.79 17.30 -29.55
N ARG A 22 11.49 17.07 -29.34
CA ARG A 22 10.94 16.94 -27.98
C ARG A 22 11.22 15.53 -27.49
N VAL A 23 12.34 15.36 -26.79
CA VAL A 23 12.53 14.16 -25.95
C VAL A 23 11.54 14.30 -24.81
N TYR A 24 10.41 13.62 -24.93
CA TYR A 24 9.53 13.42 -23.79
C TYR A 24 10.21 12.35 -22.94
N GLU A 25 10.80 12.77 -21.82
CA GLU A 25 11.22 11.84 -20.79
C GLU A 25 9.96 11.07 -20.35
N VAL A 26 9.83 9.82 -20.79
CA VAL A 26 8.82 8.93 -20.24
C VAL A 26 9.44 8.34 -19.00
N SER A 27 9.42 9.11 -17.90
CA SER A 27 9.65 8.55 -16.58
C SER A 27 8.48 7.62 -16.28
N ARG A 28 8.62 6.36 -16.69
CA ARG A 28 7.77 5.31 -16.16
C ARG A 28 8.34 5.07 -14.77
N LEU A 29 7.75 5.66 -13.75
CA LEU A 29 7.89 5.09 -12.42
C LEU A 29 7.58 3.60 -12.60
N PRO A 30 8.52 2.68 -12.32
CA PRO A 30 8.18 1.28 -12.36
C PRO A 30 6.96 1.11 -11.45
N ARG A 31 6.00 0.27 -11.86
CA ARG A 31 4.99 -0.20 -10.91
C ARG A 31 5.80 -0.80 -9.76
N VAL A 32 5.91 -0.05 -8.66
CA VAL A 32 6.60 -0.53 -7.47
C VAL A 32 5.76 -1.71 -7.03
N ALA A 33 6.36 -2.89 -6.95
CA ALA A 33 5.70 -4.04 -6.37
C ALA A 33 5.44 -3.68 -4.90
N LEU A 34 4.23 -3.17 -4.63
CA LEU A 34 3.86 -2.52 -3.37
C LEU A 34 3.99 -3.42 -2.13
N ILE A 35 4.23 -4.71 -2.37
CA ILE A 35 4.20 -5.78 -1.38
C ILE A 35 5.52 -6.59 -1.38
N GLU A 36 6.43 -6.34 -2.34
CA GLU A 36 7.72 -7.06 -2.37
C GLU A 36 8.80 -6.39 -1.52
N ASP A 37 8.66 -5.10 -1.25
CA ASP A 37 9.52 -4.39 -0.30
C ASP A 37 8.85 -4.32 1.07
N SER A 38 9.29 -5.19 1.98
CA SER A 38 8.85 -5.20 3.38
C SER A 38 9.11 -3.87 4.10
N ALA A 39 9.97 -3.00 3.58
CA ALA A 39 10.19 -1.65 4.13
C ALA A 39 9.04 -0.67 3.84
N LEU A 40 8.12 -1.00 2.93
CA LEU A 40 6.95 -0.19 2.59
C LEU A 40 5.67 -0.64 3.30
N LEU A 41 5.77 -1.60 4.22
CA LEU A 41 4.63 -2.14 4.95
C LEU A 41 4.80 -1.86 6.44
N THR A 42 3.68 -1.51 7.08
CA THR A 42 3.64 -1.44 8.53
C THR A 42 3.18 -2.79 9.05
N ASP A 43 4.13 -3.59 9.54
CA ASP A 43 3.87 -4.96 10.02
C ASP A 43 2.96 -5.01 11.25
N THR A 44 2.81 -3.89 11.98
CA THR A 44 1.98 -3.82 13.19
C THR A 44 1.12 -2.56 13.21
N LEU A 45 -0.20 -2.73 13.26
CA LEU A 45 -1.17 -1.64 13.39
C LEU A 45 -1.82 -1.70 14.77
N THR A 46 -1.82 -0.57 15.49
CA THR A 46 -2.45 -0.47 16.81
C THR A 46 -3.56 0.57 16.79
N ALA A 47 -4.76 0.20 17.22
CA ALA A 47 -5.88 1.12 17.36
C ALA A 47 -6.90 0.68 18.43
N CYS A 48 -7.69 1.64 18.91
CA CYS A 48 -8.72 1.39 19.92
C CYS A 48 -10.02 0.90 19.26
N GLY A 49 -10.54 -0.24 19.71
CA GLY A 49 -11.82 -0.81 19.27
C GLY A 49 -11.80 -1.48 17.89
N SER A 50 -11.11 -0.89 16.92
CA SER A 50 -10.95 -1.46 15.57
C SER A 50 -9.67 -0.98 14.89
N VAL A 51 -9.06 -1.83 14.07
CA VAL A 51 -7.92 -1.55 13.22
C VAL A 51 -8.36 -1.60 11.75
N ASP A 52 -7.97 -0.62 10.93
CA ASP A 52 -8.14 -0.68 9.48
C ASP A 52 -6.85 -1.20 8.82
N LEU A 53 -6.91 -2.40 8.24
CA LEU A 53 -5.77 -3.06 7.60
C LEU A 53 -5.26 -2.30 6.37
N LEU A 54 -6.04 -1.39 5.78
CA LEU A 54 -5.55 -0.50 4.73
C LEU A 54 -4.37 0.37 5.21
N GLY A 55 -4.33 0.69 6.50
CA GLY A 55 -3.25 1.48 7.09
C GLY A 55 -1.88 0.82 7.03
N ALA A 56 -1.80 -0.49 6.77
CA ALA A 56 -0.51 -1.17 6.58
C ALA A 56 0.11 -0.92 5.20
N ILE A 57 -0.66 -0.41 4.24
CA ILE A 57 -0.24 -0.20 2.85
C ILE A 57 0.28 1.25 2.71
N ALA A 58 1.59 1.46 2.71
CA ALA A 58 2.16 2.82 2.66
C ALA A 58 1.90 3.53 1.32
N ASN A 59 1.83 2.80 0.22
CA ASN A 59 1.55 3.36 -1.11
C ASN A 59 0.22 2.81 -1.65
N TYR A 60 -0.87 3.19 -0.97
CA TYR A 60 -2.21 2.77 -1.34
C TYR A 60 -2.61 3.32 -2.73
N GLN A 61 -2.79 2.42 -3.70
CA GLN A 61 -3.07 2.74 -5.10
C GLN A 61 -4.31 1.99 -5.61
N PRO A 62 -5.52 2.37 -5.17
CA PRO A 62 -6.75 1.66 -5.49
C PRO A 62 -7.14 1.73 -6.98
N ASP A 63 -6.61 2.69 -7.73
CA ASP A 63 -6.87 2.78 -9.17
C ASP A 63 -6.19 1.65 -9.97
N TYR A 64 -5.09 1.12 -9.43
CA TYR A 64 -4.26 0.12 -10.11
C TYR A 64 -4.35 -1.26 -9.45
N TYR A 65 -4.60 -1.31 -8.14
CA TYR A 65 -4.61 -2.55 -7.36
C TYR A 65 -5.94 -2.75 -6.63
N GLU A 66 -6.38 -4.00 -6.58
CA GLU A 66 -7.42 -4.47 -5.66
C GLU A 66 -6.72 -5.12 -4.46
N TYR A 67 -7.05 -4.69 -3.25
CA TYR A 67 -6.48 -5.26 -2.01
C TYR A 67 -7.49 -6.20 -1.36
N ARG A 68 -7.04 -7.41 -1.03
CA ARG A 68 -7.83 -8.45 -0.37
C ARG A 68 -7.20 -8.81 0.95
N PHE A 69 -8.04 -9.01 1.96
CA PHE A 69 -7.61 -9.26 3.34
C PHE A 69 -8.01 -10.68 3.76
N TYR A 70 -7.18 -11.35 4.54
CA TYR A 70 -7.38 -12.73 4.95
C TYR A 70 -6.94 -12.96 6.40
N THR A 71 -7.46 -14.04 7.00
CA THR A 71 -7.02 -14.56 8.32
C THR A 71 -6.04 -15.72 8.21
N SER A 72 -5.75 -16.18 7.00
CA SER A 72 -4.85 -17.32 6.72
C SER A 72 -3.72 -16.89 5.78
N PRO A 73 -2.50 -17.44 5.93
CA PRO A 73 -1.37 -17.17 5.03
C PRO A 73 -1.60 -17.70 3.60
N SER A 74 -2.51 -18.64 3.40
CA SER A 74 -2.88 -19.14 2.06
C SER A 74 -4.31 -19.70 2.06
N GLY A 75 -4.93 -19.76 0.88
CA GLY A 75 -6.32 -20.21 0.73
C GLY A 75 -7.33 -19.34 1.51
N GLY A 76 -8.45 -19.96 1.91
CA GLY A 76 -9.52 -19.29 2.64
C GLY A 76 -10.33 -18.28 1.81
N THR A 77 -11.24 -17.59 2.48
CA THR A 77 -12.10 -16.56 1.88
C THR A 77 -11.61 -15.18 2.30
N ALA A 78 -11.66 -14.22 1.36
CA ALA A 78 -11.33 -12.83 1.68
C ALA A 78 -12.33 -12.27 2.70
N LEU A 79 -11.84 -11.43 3.60
CA LEU A 79 -12.68 -10.65 4.49
C LEU A 79 -13.51 -9.67 3.65
N GLY A 80 -14.77 -9.47 4.04
CA GLY A 80 -15.65 -8.51 3.38
C GLY A 80 -15.32 -7.04 3.69
N THR A 81 -14.36 -6.79 4.59
CA THR A 81 -13.94 -5.46 5.04
C THR A 81 -12.47 -5.48 5.42
N SER A 82 -11.81 -4.33 5.30
CA SER A 82 -10.44 -4.10 5.82
C SER A 82 -10.43 -3.80 7.32
N VAL A 83 -11.57 -3.45 7.90
CA VAL A 83 -11.67 -3.06 9.31
C VAL A 83 -11.93 -4.29 10.18
N VAL A 84 -11.02 -4.54 11.12
CA VAL A 84 -11.06 -5.67 12.06
C VAL A 84 -11.24 -5.19 13.50
N THR A 85 -12.08 -5.89 14.27
CA THR A 85 -12.35 -5.58 15.69
C THR A 85 -11.67 -6.55 16.65
N THR A 86 -11.06 -7.60 16.11
CA THR A 86 -10.35 -8.62 16.88
C THR A 86 -8.86 -8.46 16.59
N GLY A 87 -8.05 -8.40 17.65
CA GLY A 87 -6.61 -8.41 17.49
C GLY A 87 -6.13 -9.78 16.97
N GLY A 88 -5.09 -9.77 16.14
CA GLY A 88 -4.53 -10.99 15.58
C GLY A 88 -3.70 -10.75 14.32
N THR A 89 -3.26 -11.85 13.72
CA THR A 89 -2.52 -11.85 12.47
C THR A 89 -3.48 -11.87 11.28
N TYR A 90 -3.28 -10.93 10.37
CA TYR A 90 -4.00 -10.81 9.12
C TYR A 90 -3.03 -10.83 7.95
N TYR A 91 -3.56 -11.02 6.75
CA TYR A 91 -2.77 -11.12 5.53
C TYR A 91 -3.38 -10.27 4.42
N ILE A 92 -2.54 -9.54 3.71
CA ILE A 92 -2.93 -8.65 2.61
C ILE A 92 -2.37 -9.19 1.30
N GLU A 93 -3.22 -9.24 0.28
CA GLU A 93 -2.89 -9.61 -1.09
C GLU A 93 -3.28 -8.44 -2.01
N ALA A 94 -2.38 -8.01 -2.90
CA ALA A 94 -2.73 -7.09 -3.98
C ALA A 94 -2.89 -7.85 -5.29
N VAL A 95 -3.93 -7.46 -6.03
CA VAL A 95 -4.19 -7.92 -7.39
C VAL A 95 -4.05 -6.73 -8.32
N ASP A 96 -3.12 -6.81 -9.27
CA ASP A 96 -2.99 -5.82 -10.34
C ASP A 96 -4.21 -5.91 -11.26
N LYS A 97 -4.97 -4.82 -11.38
CA LYS A 97 -6.22 -4.77 -12.15
C LYS A 97 -6.02 -4.88 -13.67
N VAL A 98 -4.81 -4.60 -14.16
CA VAL A 98 -4.47 -4.65 -15.58
C VAL A 98 -3.94 -6.03 -15.96
N THR A 99 -3.02 -6.58 -15.17
CA THR A 99 -2.33 -7.83 -15.49
C THR A 99 -2.98 -9.06 -14.84
N GLY A 100 -3.76 -8.87 -13.78
CA GLY A 100 -4.30 -9.94 -12.95
C GLY A 100 -3.25 -10.63 -12.08
N CYS A 101 -2.01 -10.13 -12.05
CA CYS A 101 -0.96 -10.67 -11.19
C CYS A 101 -1.34 -10.49 -9.72
N ILE A 102 -1.16 -11.56 -8.95
CA ILE A 102 -1.47 -11.62 -7.52
C ILE A 102 -0.15 -11.62 -6.77
N SER A 103 -0.01 -10.73 -5.79
CA SER A 103 1.17 -10.72 -4.92
C SER A 103 1.18 -11.92 -3.97
N PRO A 104 2.35 -12.32 -3.44
CA PRO A 104 2.40 -13.06 -2.19
C PRO A 104 1.62 -12.31 -1.10
N ARG A 105 1.02 -13.06 -0.16
CA ARG A 105 0.37 -12.47 1.01
C ARG A 105 1.42 -11.93 1.97
N VAL A 106 1.25 -10.69 2.40
CA VAL A 106 2.06 -10.13 3.49
C VAL A 106 1.28 -10.16 4.79
N GLN A 107 1.98 -10.58 5.84
CA GLN A 107 1.50 -10.63 7.21
C GLN A 107 1.40 -9.22 7.81
N VAL A 108 0.31 -8.94 8.51
CA VAL A 108 0.10 -7.71 9.29
C VAL A 108 -0.48 -8.10 10.64
N GLU A 109 0.12 -7.62 11.72
CA GLU A 109 -0.38 -7.78 13.08
C GLU A 109 -1.31 -6.61 13.44
N ALA A 110 -2.56 -6.92 13.77
CA ALA A 110 -3.53 -5.96 14.27
C ALA A 110 -3.64 -6.08 15.79
N ILE A 111 -3.33 -4.99 16.49
CA ILE A 111 -3.46 -4.86 17.94
C ILE A 111 -4.67 -3.98 18.22
N VAL A 112 -5.77 -4.62 18.65
CA VAL A 112 -7.00 -3.92 19.04
C VAL A 112 -7.00 -3.75 20.55
N THR A 113 -6.91 -2.50 21.01
CA THR A 113 -7.03 -2.17 22.43
C THR A 113 -8.48 -1.82 22.78
N PRO A 114 -8.96 -2.09 24.01
CA PRO A 114 -10.31 -1.72 24.41
C PRO A 114 -10.48 -0.19 24.39
N PRO A 115 -11.64 0.32 23.95
CA PRO A 115 -11.93 1.75 24.03
C PRO A 115 -12.00 2.19 25.50
N PRO A 116 -11.73 3.47 25.80
CA PRO A 116 -11.84 3.98 27.16
C PRO A 116 -13.27 3.76 27.68
N PRO A 117 -13.43 3.51 29.00
CA PRO A 117 -14.74 3.46 29.63
C PRO A 117 -15.51 4.75 29.30
N LYS A 118 -16.81 4.62 28.98
CA LYS A 118 -17.66 5.80 28.83
C LYS A 118 -17.67 6.57 30.14
N LEU A 119 -17.41 7.88 30.08
CA LEU A 119 -17.57 8.75 31.24
C LEU A 119 -19.05 8.78 31.62
N ASN A 120 -19.37 8.20 32.77
CA ASN A 120 -20.74 8.19 33.28
C ASN A 120 -20.89 9.35 34.26
N LEU A 121 -21.21 10.53 33.74
CA LEU A 121 -21.52 11.70 34.57
C LEU A 121 -22.89 11.48 35.22
N THR A 122 -22.89 11.33 36.53
CA THR A 122 -24.10 11.36 37.33
C THR A 122 -24.37 12.79 37.81
N VAL A 123 -25.62 13.14 38.08
CA VAL A 123 -25.97 14.47 38.61
C VAL A 123 -25.24 14.76 39.93
N SER A 124 -24.80 13.72 40.65
CA SER A 124 -23.94 13.81 41.84
C SER A 124 -22.55 14.39 41.57
N ASP A 125 -22.03 14.33 40.33
CA ASP A 125 -20.69 14.81 39.96
C ASP A 125 -20.67 16.34 39.72
N ILE A 126 -21.83 17.01 39.75
CA ILE A 126 -21.97 18.48 39.59
C ILE A 126 -22.02 19.20 40.95
N ALA A 127 -21.89 18.47 42.06
CA ALA A 127 -21.96 19.04 43.41
C ALA A 127 -20.56 19.14 44.07
N ASN A 128 -19.76 20.12 43.66
CA ASN A 128 -18.73 20.75 44.51
C ASN A 128 -18.27 22.10 43.95
#